data_AF-A0A5D6Y9L8-F1
#
_entry.id   AF-A0A5D6Y9L8-F1
#
_cell.length_a   1.000
_cell.length_b   1.000
_cell.length_c   1.000
_cell.angle_alpha   90.00
_cell.angle_beta   90.00
_cell.angle_gamma   90.00
#
_symmetry.space_group_name_H-M   'P 1'
#
loop_
_entity.id
_entity.type
_entity.pdbx_description
1 polymer ?
#
loop_
_entity_poly.entity_id
_entity_poly.type
_entity_poly.pdbx_seq_one_letter_code
_entity_poly.pdbx_strand_id
1 'polypeptide(L)'
;MLVRAAAAVGQRRCWRPATSLRRAASHAADSGSPPPPFNFDSLVATPAPTSTVALRLQRYFAMQDLNATSPTLRTQAVHSVEFAHKLQPLLQWAFRSLRVPDSSSDEAPESAEAAVRDPVRDVFMLLTPWTNAARDKAWRGFFMRQFFLSGAPLPALLAVLDLHDAIAPARVSERTAAFLASEILQEYCARGRFDEAIDAYTQLPLLDRGRRDVAEIMHDHEQYESVVQLYSTHRALDPPAAPLDPLRLLSALRELNRRDELNREFESLSPQDQSRADIQELMG
;
A
#
# COMPACT_ATOMS: atom_id res chain seq x y z
N MET A 1 34.07 -38.23 -49.09
CA MET A 1 34.16 -38.96 -47.80
C MET A 1 32.81 -38.85 -47.10
N LEU A 2 32.14 -40.00 -46.89
CA LEU A 2 31.13 -40.38 -45.85
C LEU A 2 30.09 -39.31 -45.43
N VAL A 3 28.79 -39.31 -45.80
CA VAL A 3 27.65 -40.28 -45.75
C VAL A 3 26.93 -40.37 -44.37
N ARG A 4 25.59 -40.15 -44.42
CA ARG A 4 24.46 -40.40 -43.47
C ARG A 4 24.08 -39.26 -42.51
N ALA A 5 22.87 -38.68 -42.46
CA ALA A 5 21.47 -39.12 -42.60
C ALA A 5 20.89 -39.92 -41.41
N ALA A 6 20.00 -39.27 -40.63
CA ALA A 6 18.84 -39.80 -39.89
C ALA A 6 18.06 -38.57 -39.35
N ALA A 7 16.85 -38.19 -39.81
CA ALA A 7 15.54 -38.84 -39.80
C ALA A 7 14.83 -38.83 -38.41
N ALA A 8 13.71 -38.09 -38.37
CA ALA A 8 12.53 -38.18 -37.49
C ALA A 8 12.74 -38.03 -35.96
N VAL A 9 11.93 -37.27 -35.21
CA VAL A 9 10.52 -37.54 -34.93
C VAL A 9 9.82 -36.23 -34.52
N GLY A 10 8.70 -35.93 -35.15
CA GLY A 10 7.77 -34.91 -34.67
C GLY A 10 6.99 -35.40 -33.45
N GLN A 11 6.80 -34.52 -32.47
CA GLN A 11 5.69 -34.63 -31.53
C GLN A 11 5.06 -33.26 -31.30
N ARG A 12 3.88 -33.10 -31.90
CA ARG A 12 2.84 -32.18 -31.44
C ARG A 12 2.61 -32.44 -29.95
N ARG A 13 2.88 -31.49 -29.07
CA ARG A 13 2.33 -31.50 -27.71
C ARG A 13 1.17 -30.53 -27.66
N CYS A 14 -0.02 -31.13 -27.76
CA CYS A 14 -1.29 -30.51 -27.47
C CYS A 14 -1.22 -29.78 -26.12
N TRP A 15 -1.66 -28.54 -26.13
CA TRP A 15 -2.07 -27.83 -24.93
C TRP A 15 -3.14 -28.66 -24.23
N ARG A 16 -2.86 -29.13 -23.02
CA ARG A 16 -3.89 -29.59 -22.09
C ARG A 16 -4.16 -28.43 -21.11
N PRO A 17 -5.39 -27.90 -21.05
CA PRO A 17 -5.75 -26.95 -20.02
C PRO A 17 -5.78 -27.65 -18.65
N ALA A 18 -5.53 -26.88 -17.60
CA ALA A 18 -5.40 -27.21 -16.18
C ALA A 18 -6.60 -27.93 -15.55
N THR A 19 -6.95 -29.11 -16.07
CA THR A 19 -8.01 -29.99 -15.57
C THR A 19 -7.45 -31.13 -14.70
N SER A 20 -6.14 -31.36 -14.73
CA SER A 20 -5.48 -32.44 -13.97
C SER A 20 -5.31 -32.16 -12.49
N LEU A 21 -5.32 -30.89 -12.04
CA LEU A 21 -5.26 -30.55 -10.61
C LEU A 21 -6.56 -30.88 -9.85
N ARG A 22 -7.71 -30.93 -10.53
CA ARG A 22 -8.96 -31.43 -9.93
C ARG A 22 -8.98 -32.93 -9.69
N ARG A 23 -8.20 -33.72 -10.45
CA ARG A 23 -8.26 -35.19 -10.40
C ARG A 23 -7.35 -35.80 -9.34
N ALA A 24 -6.28 -35.11 -8.95
CA ALA A 24 -5.41 -35.56 -7.86
C ALA A 24 -6.00 -35.27 -6.46
N ALA A 25 -6.87 -34.26 -6.33
CA ALA A 25 -7.58 -33.94 -5.09
C ALA A 25 -8.87 -34.77 -4.87
N SER A 26 -9.32 -35.52 -5.87
CA SER A 26 -10.59 -36.29 -5.81
C SER A 26 -10.43 -37.77 -5.42
N HIS A 27 -9.22 -38.24 -5.13
CA HIS A 27 -8.98 -39.60 -4.63
C HIS A 27 -8.64 -39.70 -3.14
N ALA A 28 -8.74 -38.59 -2.40
CA ALA A 28 -8.57 -38.57 -0.93
C ALA A 28 -9.84 -38.12 -0.18
N ALA A 29 -11.00 -38.12 -0.84
CA ALA A 29 -12.28 -37.74 -0.25
C ALA A 29 -13.30 -38.88 -0.43
N ASP A 30 -13.02 -40.02 0.19
CA ASP A 30 -14.06 -40.99 0.50
C ASP A 30 -14.51 -40.77 1.95
N SER A 31 -15.83 -40.68 2.13
CA SER A 31 -16.58 -40.50 3.38
C SER A 31 -16.54 -39.12 4.06
N GLY A 32 -17.26 -38.17 3.46
CA GLY A 32 -17.73 -36.96 4.13
C GLY A 32 -18.38 -36.01 3.14
N SER A 33 -19.57 -35.51 3.45
CA SER A 33 -20.20 -34.42 2.69
C SER A 33 -19.15 -33.35 2.37
N PRO A 34 -19.10 -32.79 1.14
CA PRO A 34 -18.19 -31.68 0.87
C PRO A 34 -18.44 -30.60 1.93
N PRO A 35 -17.39 -30.08 2.58
CA PRO A 35 -17.58 -29.02 3.54
C PRO A 35 -18.31 -27.87 2.85
N PRO A 36 -19.27 -27.21 3.53
CA PRO A 36 -20.02 -26.12 2.93
C PRO A 36 -19.05 -25.08 2.37
N PRO A 37 -19.39 -24.41 1.24
CA PRO A 37 -18.55 -23.35 0.71
C PRO A 37 -18.27 -22.35 1.81
N PHE A 38 -16.99 -22.06 1.99
CA PHE A 38 -16.54 -21.20 3.07
C PHE A 38 -17.16 -19.81 2.94
N ASN A 39 -17.97 -19.42 3.93
CA ASN A 39 -18.59 -18.09 3.95
C ASN A 39 -17.59 -17.08 4.55
N PHE A 40 -17.27 -16.02 3.80
CA PHE A 40 -16.45 -14.91 4.29
C PHE A 40 -17.01 -14.29 5.57
N ASP A 41 -18.34 -14.19 5.71
CA ASP A 41 -18.99 -13.68 6.91
C ASP A 41 -18.66 -14.54 8.15
N SER A 42 -18.34 -15.82 7.94
CA SER A 42 -17.91 -16.71 9.03
C SER A 42 -16.45 -16.48 9.46
N LEU A 43 -15.61 -15.80 8.67
CA LEU A 43 -14.30 -15.31 9.15
C LEU A 43 -14.44 -14.10 10.08
N VAL A 44 -15.41 -13.26 9.76
CA VAL A 44 -15.57 -11.92 10.32
C VAL A 44 -16.51 -11.88 11.52
N ALA A 45 -17.32 -12.92 11.73
CA ALA A 45 -18.23 -13.03 12.87
C ALA A 45 -17.46 -12.98 14.22
N THR A 46 -17.66 -11.89 14.96
CA THR A 46 -17.18 -11.67 16.33
C THR A 46 -18.08 -12.38 17.36
N PRO A 47 -17.55 -12.81 18.52
CA PRO A 47 -16.14 -12.92 18.91
C PRO A 47 -15.62 -14.37 18.72
N ALA A 48 -14.80 -14.60 17.69
CA ALA A 48 -14.06 -15.86 17.54
C ALA A 48 -12.63 -15.69 18.10
N PRO A 49 -12.08 -16.69 18.82
CA PRO A 49 -10.70 -16.60 19.31
C PRO A 49 -9.69 -16.67 18.15
N THR A 50 -8.52 -16.04 18.29
CA THR A 50 -7.43 -16.01 17.29
C THR A 50 -7.13 -17.37 16.66
N SER A 51 -7.09 -18.44 17.46
CA SER A 51 -6.84 -19.80 16.97
C SER A 51 -7.90 -20.29 15.98
N THR A 52 -9.15 -19.86 16.16
CA THR A 52 -10.25 -20.17 15.25
C THR A 52 -10.15 -19.37 13.95
N VAL A 53 -9.81 -18.08 14.02
CA VAL A 53 -9.57 -17.24 12.84
C VAL A 53 -8.40 -17.79 12.01
N ALA A 54 -7.30 -18.16 12.67
CA ALA A 54 -6.14 -18.76 12.02
C ALA A 54 -6.48 -20.08 11.30
N LEU A 55 -7.22 -20.98 11.96
CA LEU A 55 -7.67 -22.24 11.36
C LEU A 55 -8.63 -22.00 10.17
N ARG A 56 -9.54 -21.03 10.30
CA ARG A 56 -10.46 -20.66 9.21
C ARG A 56 -9.69 -20.09 8.00
N LEU A 57 -8.70 -19.23 8.22
CA LEU A 57 -7.83 -18.70 7.16
C LEU A 57 -7.01 -19.80 6.49
N GLN A 58 -6.42 -20.71 7.27
CA GLN A 58 -5.68 -21.85 6.73
C GLN A 58 -6.54 -22.72 5.83
N ARG A 59 -7.79 -22.97 6.21
CA ARG A 59 -8.77 -23.71 5.40
C ARG A 59 -9.19 -22.92 4.17
N TYR A 60 -9.48 -21.63 4.32
CA TYR A 60 -9.93 -20.77 3.23
C TYR A 60 -8.93 -20.68 2.07
N PHE A 61 -7.64 -20.55 2.41
CA PHE A 61 -6.57 -20.51 1.42
C PHE A 61 -5.97 -21.88 1.10
N ALA A 62 -6.46 -22.97 1.69
CA ALA A 62 -5.87 -24.30 1.57
C ALA A 62 -4.34 -24.28 1.83
N MET A 63 -3.93 -23.61 2.90
CA MET A 63 -2.50 -23.35 3.18
C MET A 63 -1.67 -24.62 3.36
N GLN A 64 -2.28 -25.71 3.84
CA GLN A 64 -1.63 -27.01 3.95
C GLN A 64 -1.22 -27.56 2.56
N ASP A 65 -2.13 -27.48 1.59
CA ASP A 65 -1.86 -27.91 0.21
C ASP A 65 -0.81 -27.02 -0.46
N LEU A 66 -0.92 -25.70 -0.27
CA LEU A 66 0.08 -24.72 -0.74
C LEU A 66 1.48 -25.02 -0.19
N ASN A 67 1.58 -25.36 1.10
CA ASN A 67 2.85 -25.67 1.76
C ASN A 67 3.40 -27.04 1.34
N ALA A 68 2.54 -28.00 0.99
CA ALA A 68 2.95 -29.30 0.44
C ALA A 68 3.43 -29.21 -1.02
N THR A 69 3.09 -28.13 -1.72
CA THR A 69 3.47 -27.92 -3.12
C THR A 69 4.91 -27.38 -3.23
N SER A 70 5.59 -27.69 -4.34
CA SER A 70 6.93 -27.16 -4.65
C SER A 70 6.97 -25.62 -4.65
N PRO A 71 8.11 -24.99 -4.31
CA PRO A 71 8.20 -23.53 -4.17
C PRO A 71 7.75 -22.76 -5.42
N THR A 72 8.12 -23.23 -6.62
CA THR A 72 7.75 -22.60 -7.89
C THR A 72 6.25 -22.62 -8.15
N LEU A 73 5.60 -23.77 -7.94
CA LEU A 73 4.14 -23.89 -8.10
C LEU A 73 3.40 -23.11 -7.01
N ARG A 74 3.94 -23.05 -5.79
CA ARG A 74 3.39 -22.22 -4.71
C ARG A 74 3.41 -20.74 -5.09
N THR A 75 4.52 -20.22 -5.60
CA THR A 75 4.58 -18.83 -6.08
C THR A 75 3.55 -18.58 -7.19
N GLN A 76 3.43 -19.50 -8.16
CA GLN A 76 2.42 -19.35 -9.23
C GLN A 76 0.99 -19.35 -8.68
N ALA A 77 0.69 -20.20 -7.70
CA ALA A 77 -0.63 -20.25 -7.06
C ALA A 77 -0.94 -18.97 -6.28
N VAL A 78 0.02 -18.46 -5.51
CA VAL A 78 -0.12 -17.24 -4.70
C VAL A 78 -0.29 -16.00 -5.58
N HIS A 79 0.40 -15.92 -6.72
CA HIS A 79 0.22 -14.83 -7.69
C HIS A 79 -0.92 -15.06 -8.70
N SER A 80 -1.76 -16.09 -8.50
CA SER A 80 -2.90 -16.34 -9.37
C SER A 80 -4.03 -15.34 -9.14
N VAL A 81 -4.83 -15.10 -10.19
CA VAL A 81 -6.03 -14.25 -10.11
C VAL A 81 -7.03 -14.80 -9.08
N GLU A 82 -7.16 -16.12 -8.96
CA GLU A 82 -8.05 -16.74 -7.99
C GLU A 82 -7.64 -16.42 -6.55
N PHE A 83 -6.34 -16.51 -6.24
CA PHE A 83 -5.83 -16.18 -4.92
C PHE A 83 -6.04 -14.70 -4.60
N ALA A 84 -5.73 -13.81 -5.55
CA ALA A 84 -5.94 -12.36 -5.40
C ALA A 84 -7.42 -12.00 -5.18
N HIS A 85 -8.34 -12.60 -5.94
CA HIS A 85 -9.79 -12.39 -5.75
C HIS A 85 -10.29 -12.85 -4.38
N LYS A 86 -9.78 -13.98 -3.86
CA LYS A 86 -10.12 -14.45 -2.51
C LYS A 86 -9.58 -13.54 -1.42
N LEU A 87 -8.41 -12.95 -1.66
CA LEU A 87 -7.71 -12.10 -0.71
C LEU A 87 -8.28 -10.68 -0.62
N GLN A 88 -8.77 -10.13 -1.73
CA GLN A 88 -9.30 -8.76 -1.81
C GLN A 88 -10.32 -8.41 -0.69
N PRO A 89 -11.45 -9.11 -0.52
CA PRO A 89 -12.44 -8.75 0.49
C PRO A 89 -11.89 -8.89 1.92
N LEU A 90 -10.98 -9.85 2.13
CA LEU A 90 -10.31 -10.06 3.41
C LEU A 90 -9.43 -8.87 3.79
N LEU A 91 -8.60 -8.39 2.87
CA LEU A 91 -7.73 -7.24 3.14
C LEU A 91 -8.54 -5.96 3.35
N GLN A 92 -9.59 -5.72 2.57
CA GLN A 92 -10.43 -4.53 2.75
C GLN A 92 -11.16 -4.54 4.09
N TRP A 93 -11.65 -5.70 4.52
CA TRP A 93 -12.21 -5.85 5.87
C TRP A 93 -11.14 -5.68 6.95
N ALA A 94 -9.97 -6.29 6.78
CA ALA A 94 -8.89 -6.24 7.75
C ALA A 94 -8.37 -4.81 7.93
N PHE A 95 -8.13 -4.06 6.85
CA PHE A 95 -7.72 -2.66 6.94
C PHE A 95 -8.76 -1.79 7.67
N ARG A 96 -10.06 -1.98 7.41
CA ARG A 96 -11.14 -1.25 8.12
C ARG A 96 -11.23 -1.59 9.60
N SER A 97 -10.86 -2.81 9.96
CA SER A 97 -11.07 -3.35 11.32
C SER A 97 -9.80 -3.27 12.16
N LEU A 98 -8.65 -2.93 11.57
CA LEU A 98 -7.37 -2.85 12.25
C LEU A 98 -7.40 -1.69 13.24
N ARG A 99 -7.21 -2.00 14.52
CA ARG A 99 -7.08 -0.98 15.56
C ARG A 99 -5.63 -0.54 15.63
N VAL A 100 -5.39 0.72 15.29
CA VAL A 100 -4.08 1.34 15.46
C VAL A 100 -4.12 2.12 16.78
N PRO A 101 -3.20 1.86 17.73
CA PRO A 101 -3.15 2.64 18.96
C PRO A 101 -2.88 4.11 18.63
N ASP A 102 -3.66 5.02 19.22
CA ASP A 102 -3.46 6.45 19.06
C ASP A 102 -2.12 6.85 19.68
N SER A 103 -1.26 7.51 18.90
CA SER A 103 0.04 8.00 19.36
C SER A 103 -0.05 9.27 20.21
N SER A 104 -1.26 9.78 20.47
CA SER A 104 -1.54 11.04 21.17
C SER A 104 -2.13 10.89 22.57
N SER A 105 -2.42 9.67 23.03
CA SER A 105 -2.88 9.45 24.40
C SER A 105 -1.68 9.26 25.32
N ASP A 106 -1.33 10.31 26.07
CA ASP A 106 -0.38 10.31 27.20
C ASP A 106 -0.91 9.52 28.43
N GLU A 107 -1.90 8.64 28.23
CA GLU A 107 -2.36 7.72 29.26
C GLU A 107 -1.42 6.52 29.28
N ALA A 108 -0.69 6.38 30.39
CA ALA A 108 0.11 5.21 30.69
C ALA A 108 -0.70 3.93 30.39
N PRO A 109 -0.07 2.86 29.87
CA PRO A 109 -0.78 1.64 29.53
C PRO A 109 -1.26 1.00 30.84
N GLU A 110 -2.47 1.33 31.27
CA GLU A 110 -3.15 0.58 32.31
C GLU A 110 -3.36 -0.83 31.78
N SER A 111 -2.48 -1.70 32.27
CA SER A 111 -2.38 -3.15 32.07
C SER A 111 -1.89 -3.63 30.71
N ALA A 112 -0.66 -4.17 30.72
CA ALA A 112 -0.09 -5.07 29.72
C ALA A 112 -0.94 -6.34 29.44
N GLU A 113 -2.11 -6.49 30.07
CA GLU A 113 -3.11 -7.54 29.84
C GLU A 113 -4.25 -7.10 28.89
N ALA A 114 -4.38 -5.81 28.57
CA ALA A 114 -5.33 -5.30 27.57
C ALA A 114 -4.77 -5.30 26.13
N ALA A 115 -3.58 -5.87 25.91
CA ALA A 115 -3.13 -6.36 24.61
C ALA A 115 -3.98 -7.59 24.20
N VAL A 116 -5.30 -7.40 24.07
CA VAL A 116 -6.16 -8.34 23.35
C VAL A 116 -5.52 -8.47 21.98
N ARG A 117 -4.90 -9.63 21.71
CA ARG A 117 -4.34 -9.97 20.39
C ARG A 117 -5.38 -9.57 19.36
N ASP A 118 -5.07 -8.55 18.57
CA ASP A 118 -5.99 -8.08 17.54
C ASP A 118 -6.08 -9.20 16.48
N PRO A 119 -7.23 -9.90 16.36
CA PRO A 119 -7.37 -10.99 15.42
C PRO A 119 -7.16 -10.52 13.97
N VAL A 120 -7.32 -9.21 13.72
CA VAL A 120 -7.05 -8.58 12.43
C VAL A 120 -5.55 -8.51 12.17
N ARG A 121 -4.75 -8.15 13.17
CA ARG A 121 -3.28 -8.18 13.07
C ARG A 121 -2.79 -9.60 12.79
N ASP A 122 -3.37 -10.60 13.45
CA ASP A 122 -3.06 -12.01 13.22
C ASP A 122 -3.32 -12.43 11.76
N VAL A 123 -4.37 -11.90 11.10
CA VAL A 123 -4.64 -12.15 9.68
C VAL A 123 -3.46 -11.70 8.81
N PHE A 124 -2.97 -10.48 9.01
CA PHE A 124 -1.83 -9.96 8.26
C PHE A 124 -0.54 -10.76 8.54
N MET A 125 -0.30 -11.12 9.81
CA MET A 125 0.86 -11.94 10.19
C MET A 125 0.84 -13.31 9.51
N LEU A 126 -0.31 -13.97 9.53
CA LEU A 126 -0.48 -15.28 8.91
C LEU A 126 -0.19 -15.22 7.42
N LEU A 127 -0.66 -14.17 6.73
CA LEU A 127 -0.50 -14.03 5.27
C LEU A 127 0.91 -13.62 4.85
N THR A 128 1.69 -13.02 5.75
CA THR A 128 3.02 -12.45 5.46
C THR A 128 3.98 -13.39 4.71
N PRO A 129 4.08 -14.71 5.02
CA PRO A 129 4.99 -15.61 4.31
C PRO A 129 4.71 -15.74 2.81
N TRP A 130 3.49 -15.44 2.37
CA TRP A 130 3.06 -15.57 0.97
C TRP A 130 2.84 -14.22 0.30
N THR A 131 2.41 -13.20 1.05
CA THR A 131 1.99 -11.90 0.49
C THR A 131 2.71 -10.72 1.15
N ASN A 132 4.03 -10.82 1.30
CA ASN A 132 4.80 -9.78 2.00
C ASN A 132 4.87 -8.48 1.18
N ALA A 133 4.04 -7.50 1.56
CA ALA A 133 3.98 -6.16 0.96
C ALA A 133 5.23 -5.30 1.20
N ALA A 134 6.01 -5.55 2.26
CA ALA A 134 7.26 -4.82 2.49
C ALA A 134 8.31 -5.23 1.43
N ARG A 135 8.36 -6.52 1.05
CA ARG A 135 9.40 -7.08 0.18
C ARG A 135 9.03 -7.16 -1.30
N ASP A 136 7.79 -7.52 -1.62
CA ASP A 136 7.37 -7.77 -3.00
C ASP A 136 6.58 -6.57 -3.54
N LYS A 137 7.07 -5.97 -4.62
CA LYS A 137 6.43 -4.82 -5.28
C LYS A 137 5.01 -5.14 -5.76
N ALA A 138 4.75 -6.36 -6.24
CA ALA A 138 3.42 -6.76 -6.70
C ALA A 138 2.44 -6.84 -5.52
N TRP A 139 2.86 -7.44 -4.40
CA TRP A 139 2.04 -7.47 -3.18
C TRP A 139 1.89 -6.09 -2.57
N ARG A 140 2.92 -5.24 -2.61
CA ARG A 140 2.81 -3.85 -2.16
C ARG A 140 1.74 -3.07 -2.92
N GLY A 141 1.80 -3.10 -4.26
CA GLY A 141 0.79 -2.44 -5.10
C GLY A 141 -0.61 -3.01 -4.85
N PHE A 142 -0.73 -4.33 -4.67
CA PHE A 142 -2.00 -4.97 -4.35
C PHE A 142 -2.56 -4.52 -2.98
N PHE A 143 -1.73 -4.53 -1.93
CA PHE A 143 -2.11 -4.11 -0.58
C PHE A 143 -2.47 -2.63 -0.53
N MET A 144 -1.67 -1.76 -1.15
CA MET A 144 -1.98 -0.33 -1.27
C MET A 144 -3.34 -0.12 -1.95
N ARG A 145 -3.60 -0.82 -3.06
CA ARG A 145 -4.92 -0.74 -3.73
C ARG A 145 -6.06 -1.16 -2.80
N GLN A 146 -5.91 -2.25 -2.04
CA GLN A 146 -6.95 -2.68 -1.10
C GLN A 146 -7.10 -1.72 0.08
N PHE A 147 -6.01 -1.14 0.57
CA PHE A 147 -6.03 -0.08 1.57
C PHE A 147 -6.86 1.12 1.08
N PHE A 148 -6.56 1.67 -0.10
CA PHE A 148 -7.30 2.82 -0.63
C PHE A 148 -8.78 2.52 -0.85
N LEU A 149 -9.12 1.30 -1.30
CA LEU A 149 -10.51 0.87 -1.47
C LEU A 149 -11.23 0.62 -0.14
N SER A 150 -10.49 0.39 0.95
CA SER A 150 -11.06 0.12 2.26
C SER A 150 -11.50 1.39 3.00
N GLY A 151 -10.96 2.55 2.64
CA GLY A 151 -11.19 3.81 3.37
C GLY A 151 -10.53 3.86 4.75
N ALA A 152 -9.64 2.91 5.07
CA ALA A 152 -8.89 2.92 6.33
C ALA A 152 -7.94 4.14 6.41
N PRO A 153 -7.61 4.62 7.63
CA PRO A 153 -6.69 5.74 7.80
C PRO A 153 -5.23 5.31 7.56
N LEU A 154 -4.37 6.25 7.15
CA LEU A 154 -2.95 5.98 6.83
C LEU A 154 -2.20 5.14 7.89
N PRO A 155 -2.37 5.37 9.21
CA PRO A 155 -1.71 4.56 10.23
C PRO A 155 -1.98 3.06 10.09
N ALA A 156 -3.13 2.65 9.54
CA ALA A 156 -3.42 1.24 9.30
C ALA A 156 -2.52 0.63 8.21
N LEU A 157 -2.24 1.38 7.13
CA LEU A 157 -1.30 0.95 6.10
C LEU A 157 0.12 0.84 6.67
N LEU A 158 0.57 1.85 7.41
CA LEU A 158 1.90 1.87 8.03
C LEU A 158 2.08 0.71 9.00
N ALA A 159 1.09 0.46 9.87
CA ALA A 159 1.12 -0.67 10.79
C ALA A 159 1.25 -2.04 10.09
N VAL A 160 0.61 -2.22 8.92
CA VAL A 160 0.72 -3.46 8.14
C VAL A 160 2.09 -3.59 7.47
N LEU A 161 2.66 -2.49 6.98
CA LEU A 161 4.00 -2.49 6.39
C LEU A 161 5.06 -2.80 7.44
N ASP A 162 4.97 -2.19 8.63
CA ASP A 162 5.86 -2.46 9.76
C ASP A 162 5.75 -3.92 10.23
N LEU A 163 4.53 -4.46 10.27
CA LEU A 163 4.28 -5.86 10.60
C LEU A 163 4.97 -6.80 9.60
N HIS A 164 4.80 -6.53 8.30
CA HIS A 164 5.39 -7.33 7.23
C HIS A 164 6.92 -7.26 7.22
N ASP A 165 7.49 -6.11 7.58
CA ASP A 165 8.94 -5.97 7.73
C ASP A 165 9.44 -6.70 8.98
N ALA A 166 8.78 -6.54 10.14
CA ALA A 166 9.19 -7.19 11.39
C ALA A 166 9.24 -8.73 11.32
N ILE A 167 8.31 -9.35 10.58
CA ILE A 167 8.21 -10.81 10.45
C ILE A 167 9.27 -11.37 9.51
N ALA A 168 9.68 -10.59 8.51
CA ALA A 168 10.67 -11.01 7.53
C ALA A 168 11.57 -9.81 7.18
N PRO A 169 12.43 -9.40 8.13
CA PRO A 169 13.17 -8.15 8.02
C PRO A 169 14.01 -8.17 6.75
N ALA A 170 13.65 -7.30 5.82
CA ALA A 170 14.57 -6.89 4.79
C ALA A 170 15.35 -5.70 5.36
N ARG A 171 16.59 -5.51 4.93
CA ARG A 171 17.22 -4.20 5.12
C ARG A 171 16.49 -3.21 4.21
N VAL A 172 15.34 -2.70 4.66
CA VAL A 172 14.65 -1.61 3.98
C VAL A 172 15.53 -0.40 4.16
N SER A 173 16.20 0.00 3.08
CA SER A 173 16.98 1.23 3.11
C SER A 173 16.04 2.42 3.34
N GLU A 174 16.52 3.45 4.03
CA GLU A 174 15.82 4.73 4.18
C GLU A 174 15.31 5.26 2.83
N ARG A 175 16.10 5.04 1.77
CA ARG A 175 15.72 5.37 0.40
C ARG A 175 14.48 4.61 -0.09
N THR A 176 14.34 3.33 0.26
CA THR A 176 13.17 2.51 -0.09
C THR A 176 11.92 2.99 0.65
N ALA A 177 12.06 3.35 1.93
CA ALA A 177 10.97 3.92 2.71
C ALA A 177 10.49 5.24 2.12
N ALA A 178 11.41 6.11 1.70
CA ALA A 178 11.06 7.37 1.07
C ALA A 178 10.43 7.21 -0.32
N PHE A 179 10.85 6.22 -1.10
CA PHE A 179 10.17 5.91 -2.36
C PHE A 179 8.73 5.45 -2.13
N LEU A 180 8.51 4.62 -1.11
CA LEU A 180 7.16 4.18 -0.75
C LEU A 180 6.29 5.35 -0.25
N ALA A 181 6.87 6.25 0.54
CA ALA A 181 6.20 7.48 0.95
C ALA A 181 5.72 8.31 -0.25
N SER A 182 6.58 8.50 -1.25
CA SER A 182 6.20 9.17 -2.51
C SER A 182 5.09 8.41 -3.25
N GLU A 183 5.17 7.08 -3.36
CA GLU A 183 4.12 6.27 -4.02
C GLU A 183 2.76 6.41 -3.31
N ILE A 184 2.74 6.42 -1.97
CA ILE A 184 1.51 6.60 -1.19
C ILE A 184 0.88 7.98 -1.47
N LEU A 185 1.68 9.05 -1.46
CA LEU A 185 1.17 10.40 -1.71
C LEU A 185 0.67 10.60 -3.13
N GLN A 186 1.40 10.09 -4.12
CA GLN A 186 0.96 10.13 -5.52
C GLN A 186 -0.39 9.42 -5.69
N GLU A 187 -0.60 8.30 -5.01
CA GLU A 187 -1.87 7.55 -5.06
C GLU A 187 -3.02 8.29 -4.35
N TYR A 188 -2.77 9.08 -3.30
CA TYR A 188 -3.77 9.98 -2.71
C TYR A 188 -4.15 11.08 -3.71
N CYS A 189 -3.16 11.79 -4.27
CA CYS A 189 -3.40 12.86 -5.24
C CYS A 189 -4.14 12.36 -6.49
N ALA A 190 -3.73 11.21 -7.04
CA ALA A 190 -4.38 10.60 -8.21
C ALA A 190 -5.85 10.20 -7.96
N ARG A 191 -6.25 10.04 -6.70
CA ARG A 191 -7.64 9.77 -6.28
C ARG A 191 -8.41 11.04 -5.88
N GLY A 192 -7.81 12.22 -6.00
CA GLY A 192 -8.41 13.48 -5.57
C GLY A 192 -8.49 13.65 -4.05
N ARG A 193 -7.74 12.86 -3.28
CA ARG A 193 -7.75 12.85 -1.81
C ARG A 193 -6.66 13.77 -1.26
N PHE A 194 -6.77 15.06 -1.55
CA PHE A 194 -5.69 16.03 -1.30
C PHE A 194 -5.48 16.38 0.18
N ASP A 195 -6.56 16.47 0.97
CA ASP A 195 -6.45 16.71 2.42
C ASP A 195 -5.66 15.59 3.11
N GLU A 196 -5.98 14.35 2.78
CA GLU A 196 -5.29 13.18 3.32
C GLU A 196 -3.86 13.04 2.76
N ALA A 197 -3.60 13.56 1.56
CA ALA A 197 -2.23 13.68 1.05
C ALA A 197 -1.42 14.69 1.89
N ILE A 198 -2.01 15.81 2.30
CA ILE A 198 -1.34 16.80 3.17
C ILE A 198 -1.12 16.22 4.57
N ASP A 199 -2.07 15.50 5.13
CA ASP A 199 -1.90 14.81 6.41
C ASP A 199 -0.82 13.73 6.34
N ALA A 200 -0.78 12.97 5.24
CA ALA A 200 0.26 11.98 4.99
C ALA A 200 1.64 12.61 4.78
N TYR A 201 1.70 13.82 4.21
CA TYR A 201 2.93 14.53 3.91
C TYR A 201 3.77 14.86 5.15
N THR A 202 3.11 15.07 6.29
CA THR A 202 3.75 15.33 7.59
C THR A 202 4.20 14.06 8.30
N GLN A 203 3.53 12.94 8.04
CA GLN A 203 3.77 11.66 8.71
C GLN A 203 4.82 10.80 7.99
N LEU A 204 4.98 10.99 6.68
CA LEU A 204 5.81 10.11 5.85
C LEU A 204 7.25 10.61 5.69
N PRO A 205 8.25 9.72 5.67
CA PRO A 205 9.66 10.06 5.51
C PRO A 205 9.99 10.42 4.05
N LEU A 206 9.61 11.62 3.61
CA LEU A 206 9.85 12.09 2.24
C LEU A 206 11.23 12.72 2.07
N LEU A 207 11.86 12.41 0.92
CA LEU A 207 13.01 13.17 0.42
C LEU A 207 12.55 14.49 -0.22
N ASP A 208 13.44 15.48 -0.29
CA ASP A 208 13.17 16.80 -0.90
C ASP A 208 12.63 16.72 -2.32
N ARG A 209 13.04 15.70 -3.09
CA ARG A 209 12.46 15.45 -4.41
C ARG A 209 10.98 15.08 -4.31
N GLY A 210 10.63 14.10 -3.47
CA GLY A 210 9.23 13.69 -3.28
C GLY A 210 8.36 14.82 -2.76
N ARG A 211 8.92 15.70 -1.92
CA ARG A 211 8.23 16.91 -1.43
C ARG A 211 7.88 17.88 -2.56
N ARG A 212 8.82 18.11 -3.49
CA ARG A 212 8.58 18.94 -4.68
C ARG A 212 7.59 18.31 -5.64
N ASP A 213 7.73 17.00 -5.91
CA ASP A 213 6.84 16.26 -6.80
C ASP A 213 5.37 16.36 -6.33
N VAL A 214 5.11 16.29 -5.01
CA VAL A 214 3.75 16.44 -4.47
C VAL A 214 3.17 17.84 -4.69
N ALA A 215 3.97 18.89 -4.46
CA ALA A 215 3.55 20.26 -4.70
C ALA A 215 3.25 20.52 -6.18
N GLU A 216 4.05 19.94 -7.08
CA GLU A 216 3.82 19.99 -8.52
C GLU A 216 2.54 19.26 -8.91
N ILE A 217 2.33 18.03 -8.43
CA ILE A 217 1.11 17.25 -8.73
C ILE A 217 -0.15 17.99 -8.26
N MET A 218 -0.16 18.55 -7.04
CA MET A 218 -1.32 19.30 -6.54
C MET A 218 -1.61 20.55 -7.39
N HIS A 219 -0.56 21.23 -7.85
CA HIS A 219 -0.67 22.39 -8.73
C HIS A 219 -1.18 22.01 -10.12
N ASP A 220 -0.67 20.91 -10.70
CA ASP A 220 -1.10 20.38 -12.00
C ASP A 220 -2.56 19.89 -11.98
N HIS A 221 -3.06 19.48 -10.82
CA HIS A 221 -4.48 19.17 -10.59
C HIS A 221 -5.34 20.40 -10.26
N GLU A 222 -4.78 21.62 -10.36
CA GLU A 222 -5.44 22.90 -10.09
C GLU A 222 -6.02 23.00 -8.67
N GLN A 223 -5.46 22.25 -7.71
CA GLN A 223 -5.90 22.27 -6.32
C GLN A 223 -5.21 23.38 -5.55
N TYR A 224 -5.47 24.62 -5.95
CA TYR A 224 -4.73 25.78 -5.45
C TYR A 224 -4.86 25.99 -3.94
N GLU A 225 -6.03 25.71 -3.34
CA GLU A 225 -6.18 25.77 -1.87
C GLU A 225 -5.32 24.72 -1.18
N SER A 226 -5.29 23.49 -1.69
CA SER A 226 -4.42 22.42 -1.17
C SER A 226 -2.94 22.75 -1.34
N VAL A 227 -2.54 23.43 -2.43
CA VAL A 227 -1.17 23.94 -2.60
C VAL A 227 -0.85 24.96 -1.52
N VAL A 228 -1.71 25.96 -1.28
CA VAL A 228 -1.47 26.96 -0.22
C VAL A 228 -1.35 26.29 1.15
N GLN A 229 -2.24 25.35 1.46
CA GLN A 229 -2.19 24.58 2.70
C GLN A 229 -0.91 23.75 2.80
N LEU A 230 -0.51 23.05 1.74
CA LEU A 230 0.73 22.28 1.70
C LEU A 230 1.96 23.14 2.02
N TYR A 231 2.05 24.36 1.47
CA TYR A 231 3.17 25.27 1.76
C TYR A 231 3.16 25.72 3.22
N SER A 232 1.99 26.02 3.79
CA SER A 232 1.85 26.32 5.21
C SER A 232 2.33 25.15 6.08
N THR A 233 1.85 23.93 5.77
CA THR A 233 2.24 22.70 6.46
C THR A 233 3.73 22.41 6.31
N HIS A 234 4.30 22.60 5.11
CA HIS A 234 5.72 22.38 4.84
C HIS A 234 6.62 23.31 5.67
N ARG A 235 6.24 24.59 5.81
CA ARG A 235 6.97 25.56 6.64
C ARG A 235 6.91 25.23 8.14
N ALA A 236 5.86 24.52 8.56
CA ALA A 236 5.66 24.10 9.95
C ALA A 236 6.34 22.76 10.29
N LEU A 237 7.04 22.12 9.34
CA LEU A 237 7.74 20.86 9.59
C LEU A 237 8.88 21.03 10.60
N ASP A 238 8.99 20.05 11.50
CA ASP A 238 10.11 19.89 12.43
C ASP A 238 10.69 18.47 12.28
N PRO A 239 11.94 18.30 11.82
CA PRO A 239 12.90 19.35 11.44
C PRO A 239 12.51 20.07 10.13
N PRO A 240 12.97 21.32 9.93
CA PRO A 240 12.69 22.07 8.72
C PRO A 240 13.30 21.38 7.49
N ALA A 241 12.49 21.18 6.46
CA ALA A 241 12.90 20.61 5.18
C ALA A 241 13.50 21.69 4.25
N ALA A 242 14.10 21.25 3.14
CA ALA A 242 14.56 22.17 2.11
C ALA A 242 13.37 22.96 1.52
N PRO A 243 13.53 24.28 1.28
CA PRO A 243 12.43 25.12 0.82
C PRO A 243 11.89 24.65 -0.54
N LEU A 244 10.56 24.70 -0.69
CA LEU A 244 9.88 24.45 -1.96
C LEU A 244 9.98 25.66 -2.90
N ASP A 245 9.77 25.44 -4.19
CA ASP A 245 9.83 26.50 -5.21
C ASP A 245 8.68 27.50 -5.04
N PRO A 246 8.95 28.78 -4.72
CA PRO A 246 7.90 29.76 -4.45
C PRO A 246 6.93 29.99 -5.63
N LEU A 247 7.33 29.69 -6.86
CA LEU A 247 6.50 29.91 -8.05
C LEU A 247 5.12 29.24 -7.93
N ARG A 248 5.06 28.00 -7.43
CA ARG A 248 3.80 27.23 -7.34
C ARG A 248 2.85 27.85 -6.32
N LEU A 249 3.37 28.34 -5.20
CA LEU A 249 2.58 29.05 -4.20
C LEU A 249 2.05 30.37 -4.74
N LEU A 250 2.90 31.18 -5.36
CA LEU A 250 2.48 32.46 -5.93
C LEU A 250 1.42 32.25 -7.02
N SER A 251 1.60 31.27 -7.89
CA SER A 251 0.59 30.89 -8.89
C SER A 251 -0.74 30.50 -8.25
N ALA A 252 -0.73 29.66 -7.23
CA ALA A 252 -1.94 29.29 -6.52
C ALA A 252 -2.65 30.52 -5.91
N LEU A 253 -1.91 31.44 -5.27
CA LEU A 253 -2.48 32.66 -4.69
C LEU A 253 -3.07 33.60 -5.74
N ARG A 254 -2.44 33.69 -6.92
CA ARG A 254 -2.95 34.47 -8.06
C ARG A 254 -4.26 33.89 -8.57
N GLU A 255 -4.32 32.58 -8.80
CA GLU A 255 -5.54 31.89 -9.29
C GLU A 255 -6.70 31.96 -8.29
N LEU A 256 -6.39 31.93 -6.98
CA LEU A 256 -7.38 32.16 -5.92
C LEU A 256 -7.75 33.65 -5.72
N ASN A 257 -7.17 34.56 -6.50
CA ASN A 257 -7.34 36.01 -6.39
C ASN A 257 -7.01 36.58 -4.98
N ARG A 258 -6.07 35.96 -4.26
CA ARG A 258 -5.60 36.37 -2.92
C ARG A 258 -4.43 37.35 -3.02
N ARG A 259 -4.69 38.52 -3.61
CA ARG A 259 -3.65 39.51 -4.00
C ARG A 259 -2.81 40.03 -2.83
N ASP A 260 -3.43 40.27 -1.68
CA ASP A 260 -2.70 40.77 -0.51
C ASP A 260 -1.73 39.72 0.05
N GLU A 261 -2.09 38.45 -0.05
CA GLU A 261 -1.21 37.34 0.32
C GLU A 261 -0.11 37.13 -0.71
N LEU A 262 -0.44 37.19 -2.00
CA LEU A 262 0.52 37.12 -3.10
C LEU A 262 1.64 38.16 -2.92
N ASN A 263 1.28 39.43 -2.68
CA ASN A 263 2.25 40.51 -2.50
C ASN A 263 3.12 40.29 -1.27
N ARG A 264 2.53 39.91 -0.13
CA ARG A 264 3.28 39.61 1.09
C ARG A 264 4.25 38.45 0.90
N GLU A 265 3.83 37.39 0.24
CA GLU A 265 4.67 36.24 -0.06
C GLU A 265 5.81 36.63 -0.99
N PHE A 266 5.53 37.38 -2.07
CA PHE A 266 6.55 37.90 -2.99
C PHE A 266 7.60 38.78 -2.28
N GLU A 267 7.17 39.70 -1.42
CA GLU A 267 8.07 40.57 -0.63
C GLU A 267 8.95 39.78 0.34
N SER A 268 8.47 38.62 0.84
CA SER A 268 9.22 37.75 1.73
C SER A 268 10.30 36.90 1.02
N LEU A 269 10.27 36.83 -0.31
CA LEU A 269 11.22 36.04 -1.10
C LEU A 269 12.63 36.64 -1.07
N SER A 270 13.61 35.78 -1.38
CA SER A 270 14.98 36.23 -1.58
C SER A 270 15.07 37.18 -2.80
N PRO A 271 16.02 38.14 -2.85
CA PRO A 271 16.20 38.99 -4.02
C PRO A 271 16.44 38.21 -5.32
N GLN A 272 17.08 37.02 -5.20
CA GLN A 272 17.29 36.13 -6.33
C GLN A 272 15.96 35.60 -6.86
N ASP A 273 15.08 35.09 -5.99
CA ASP A 273 13.78 34.58 -6.39
C ASP A 273 12.87 35.67 -6.92
N GLN A 274 12.86 36.85 -6.28
CA GLN A 274 12.12 38.01 -6.78
C GLN A 274 12.54 38.37 -8.21
N SER A 275 13.82 38.28 -8.54
CA SER A 275 14.33 38.60 -9.88
C SER A 275 14.04 37.57 -10.97
N ARG A 276 13.47 36.40 -10.63
CA ARG A 276 13.18 35.36 -11.62
C ARG A 276 12.11 35.81 -12.61
N ALA A 277 12.34 35.55 -13.89
CA ALA A 277 11.47 36.02 -14.98
C ALA A 277 10.04 35.46 -14.91
N ASP A 278 9.90 34.19 -14.54
CA ASP A 278 8.62 33.50 -14.34
C ASP A 278 7.80 34.13 -13.20
N ILE A 279 8.44 34.49 -12.10
CA ILE A 279 7.79 35.17 -10.97
C ILE A 279 7.42 36.61 -11.34
N GLN A 280 8.28 37.33 -12.06
CA GLN A 280 7.97 38.69 -12.52
C GLN A 280 6.79 38.73 -13.50
N GLU A 281 6.70 37.77 -14.42
CA GLU A 281 5.53 37.60 -15.30
C GLU A 281 4.26 37.32 -14.50
N LEU A 282 4.37 36.60 -13.39
CA LEU A 282 3.26 36.30 -12.51
C LEU A 282 2.77 37.52 -11.73
N MET A 283 3.66 38.46 -11.40
CA MET A 283 3.31 39.68 -10.66
C MET A 283 2.84 40.83 -11.56
N GLY A 284 3.15 40.78 -12.86
CA GLY A 284 2.68 41.74 -13.88
C GLY A 284 1.24 41.51 -14.32
#